data_AF-A0A970MBC8-F1
#
_entry.id   AF-A0A970MBC8-F1
#
_cell.length_a   1.000
_cell.length_b   1.000
_cell.length_c   1.000
_cell.angle_alpha   90.00
_cell.angle_beta   90.00
_cell.angle_gamma   90.00
#
_symmetry.space_group_name_H-M   'P 1'
#
loop_
_entity.id
_entity.type
_entity.pdbx_description
1 polymer ?
#
loop_
_entity_poly.entity_id
_entity_poly.type
_entity_poly.pdbx_seq_one_letter_code
_entity_poly.pdbx_strand_id
1 'polypeptide(L)'
;MGKLSVKNPDVLTDKTESAHLPIEHRDAGVKHLIGCKPEHPSATFVYAHHYPGLPNLMDQKTQLSPFRFPEAMGDSDTHLQEYLDLHGKETGFSTEQTSDKTTPKLSSMEYRILLSCLVDADYSDTARKQLFRPETRWEERLKKLDCYIRDLQKDSDNSQSERNQLRSELYDYCRNVATEEFLVYCDSPVGTGKTTAVMAHMLKSASENGLRHIFVVMPYTNIISQTVDILRKALVLDGEKPEEIVVEHHRVVGGAFVVLKGDCLRLFRKIELLLSL
;
A
#
# COMPACT_ATOMS: atom_id res chain seq x y z
N MET A 1 4.59 -11.32 21.87
CA MET A 1 5.10 -11.08 23.24
C MET A 1 4.08 -10.32 24.08
N GLY A 2 3.90 -9.00 23.95
CA GLY A 2 3.00 -8.24 24.83
C GLY A 2 1.50 -8.55 24.67
N LYS A 3 1.10 -9.26 23.61
CA LYS A 3 -0.27 -9.81 23.48
C LYS A 3 -0.61 -10.82 24.59
N LEU A 4 0.40 -11.37 25.27
CA LEU A 4 0.27 -12.33 26.37
C LEU A 4 0.08 -11.66 27.75
N SER A 5 0.11 -10.32 27.84
CA SER A 5 -0.18 -9.62 29.09
C SER A 5 -1.57 -9.97 29.60
N VAL A 6 -1.72 -10.16 30.92
CA VAL A 6 -2.96 -10.62 31.58
C VAL A 6 -4.20 -9.77 31.23
N LYS A 7 -4.01 -8.50 30.83
CA LYS A 7 -5.11 -7.57 30.47
C LYS A 7 -5.56 -7.65 29.00
N ASN A 8 -4.79 -8.30 28.13
CA ASN A 8 -5.05 -8.37 26.70
C ASN A 8 -5.95 -9.55 26.25
N PRO A 9 -5.98 -10.74 26.92
CA PRO A 9 -6.79 -11.89 26.51
C PRO A 9 -8.28 -11.65 26.39
N ASP A 10 -8.89 -10.81 27.23
CA ASP A 10 -10.34 -10.60 27.19
C ASP A 10 -10.77 -9.86 25.90
N VAL A 11 -9.92 -8.96 25.39
CA VAL A 11 -10.13 -8.30 24.09
C VAL A 11 -9.82 -9.26 22.94
N LEU A 12 -8.80 -10.11 23.08
CA LEU A 12 -8.40 -11.07 22.04
C LEU A 12 -9.36 -12.28 21.91
N THR A 13 -10.19 -12.53 22.91
CA THR A 13 -11.18 -13.62 22.94
C THR A 13 -12.62 -13.12 22.74
N ASP A 14 -12.78 -11.88 22.25
CA ASP A 14 -14.07 -11.21 22.01
C ASP A 14 -14.98 -11.12 23.27
N LYS A 15 -14.41 -11.21 24.47
CA LYS A 15 -15.16 -11.02 25.74
C LYS A 15 -15.39 -9.54 26.06
N THR A 16 -14.53 -8.67 25.55
CA THR A 16 -14.65 -7.21 25.64
C THR A 16 -14.41 -6.62 24.25
N GLU A 17 -15.41 -5.92 23.69
CA GLU A 17 -15.24 -5.20 22.43
C GLU A 17 -14.36 -3.96 22.65
N SER A 18 -13.15 -3.98 22.09
CA SER A 18 -12.26 -2.82 22.05
C SER A 18 -11.50 -2.78 20.73
N ALA A 19 -11.38 -1.60 20.13
CA ALA A 19 -10.58 -1.40 18.92
C ALA A 19 -9.06 -1.52 19.18
N HIS A 20 -8.64 -1.42 20.45
CA HIS A 20 -7.23 -1.45 20.86
C HIS A 20 -7.01 -2.35 22.07
N LEU A 21 -5.83 -2.94 22.15
CA LEU A 21 -5.41 -3.69 23.33
C LEU A 21 -5.15 -2.74 24.50
N PRO A 22 -5.55 -3.09 25.73
CA PRO A 22 -5.32 -2.25 26.91
C PRO A 22 -3.85 -1.95 27.21
N ILE A 23 -2.94 -2.84 26.81
CA ILE A 23 -1.49 -2.63 26.93
C ILE A 23 -0.87 -2.72 25.53
N GLU A 24 0.02 -1.76 25.22
CA GLU A 24 0.76 -1.73 23.95
C GLU A 24 1.66 -2.96 23.81
N HIS A 25 1.14 -3.93 23.07
CA HIS A 25 1.69 -5.26 22.91
C HIS A 25 3.04 -5.33 22.19
N ARG A 26 3.43 -4.27 21.46
CA ARG A 26 4.71 -4.20 20.74
C ARG A 26 5.90 -4.06 21.70
N ASP A 27 5.71 -3.39 22.84
CA ASP A 27 6.80 -2.95 23.71
C ASP A 27 7.68 -4.10 24.25
N ALA A 28 7.08 -5.20 24.72
CA ALA A 28 7.83 -6.35 25.20
C ALA A 28 8.72 -6.99 24.11
N GLY A 29 8.24 -6.99 22.86
CA GLY A 29 9.02 -7.47 21.72
C GLY A 29 10.18 -6.52 21.39
N VAL A 30 9.93 -5.21 21.41
CA VAL A 30 10.97 -4.20 21.21
C VAL A 30 12.03 -4.30 22.30
N LYS A 31 11.63 -4.37 23.57
CA LYS A 31 12.56 -4.53 24.71
C LYS A 31 13.50 -5.71 24.52
N HIS A 32 12.95 -6.86 24.15
CA HIS A 32 13.73 -8.07 23.94
C HIS A 32 14.73 -7.91 22.79
N LEU A 33 14.28 -7.39 21.65
CA LEU A 33 15.08 -7.31 20.42
C LEU A 33 16.13 -6.19 20.45
N ILE A 34 15.84 -5.08 21.12
CA ILE A 34 16.77 -3.94 21.19
C ILE A 34 17.91 -4.19 22.19
N GLY A 35 17.63 -4.94 23.26
CA GLY A 35 18.59 -5.24 24.31
C GLY A 35 19.22 -3.96 24.89
N CYS A 36 20.56 -3.90 24.92
CA CYS A 36 21.32 -2.73 25.36
C CYS A 36 21.78 -1.81 24.22
N LYS A 37 21.35 -2.09 22.98
CA LYS A 37 21.80 -1.34 21.79
C LYS A 37 20.95 -0.06 21.63
N PRO A 38 21.51 1.02 21.07
CA PRO A 38 20.72 2.22 20.78
C PRO A 38 19.66 1.98 19.70
N GLU A 39 19.86 0.96 18.86
CA GLU A 39 18.91 0.52 17.83
C GLU A 39 19.25 -0.89 17.31
N HIS A 40 18.21 -1.61 16.90
CA HIS A 40 18.31 -2.91 16.22
C HIS A 40 17.21 -3.01 15.16
N PRO A 41 17.48 -3.41 13.90
CA PRO A 41 16.49 -3.38 12.84
C PRO A 41 15.21 -4.16 13.16
N SER A 42 15.33 -5.36 13.74
CA SER A 42 14.17 -6.15 14.18
C SER A 42 13.32 -5.41 15.22
N ALA A 43 13.94 -4.70 16.16
CA ALA A 43 13.22 -3.90 17.15
C ALA A 43 12.55 -2.70 16.49
N THR A 44 13.23 -2.03 15.55
CA THR A 44 12.69 -0.94 14.73
C THR A 44 11.47 -1.42 13.92
N PHE A 45 11.50 -2.61 13.33
CA PHE A 45 10.37 -3.17 12.61
C PHE A 45 9.21 -3.54 13.54
N VAL A 46 9.50 -4.15 14.70
CA VAL A 46 8.47 -4.40 15.72
C VAL A 46 7.89 -3.09 16.23
N TYR A 47 8.64 -2.00 16.31
CA TYR A 47 8.10 -0.68 16.66
C TYR A 47 7.20 -0.12 15.53
N ALA A 48 7.64 -0.24 14.27
CA ALA A 48 7.10 0.47 13.12
C ALA A 48 6.02 -0.27 12.30
N HIS A 49 5.79 -1.58 12.49
CA HIS A 49 4.84 -2.36 11.68
C HIS A 49 3.35 -2.03 11.93
N HIS A 50 3.08 -1.12 12.87
CA HIS A 50 1.79 -0.48 13.06
C HIS A 50 1.95 1.05 13.01
N TYR A 51 0.83 1.78 13.03
CA TYR A 51 0.87 3.25 13.08
C TYR A 51 1.79 3.71 14.24
N PRO A 52 2.70 4.68 14.02
CA PRO A 52 2.79 5.60 12.89
C PRO A 52 3.73 5.22 11.72
N GLY A 53 4.39 4.05 11.73
CA GLY A 53 5.38 3.65 10.72
C GLY A 53 6.83 3.91 11.13
N LEU A 54 7.76 4.01 10.15
CA LEU A 54 9.18 4.24 10.43
C LEU A 54 9.37 5.60 11.12
N PRO A 55 9.96 5.64 12.33
CA PRO A 55 10.26 6.90 13.00
C PRO A 55 11.53 7.55 12.42
N ASN A 56 11.78 8.81 12.81
CA ASN A 56 13.12 9.37 12.68
C ASN A 56 14.08 8.59 13.60
N LEU A 57 14.96 7.80 13.00
CA LEU A 57 15.89 6.94 13.74
C LEU A 57 16.88 7.75 14.59
N MET A 58 17.26 8.95 14.15
CA MET A 58 18.18 9.80 14.92
C MET A 58 17.50 10.34 16.17
N ASP A 59 16.25 10.80 16.06
CA ASP A 59 15.49 11.31 17.20
C ASP A 59 15.16 10.21 18.22
N GLN A 60 14.96 8.97 17.77
CA GLN A 60 14.73 7.83 18.66
C GLN A 60 16.00 7.41 19.42
N LYS A 61 17.14 7.41 18.73
CA LYS A 61 18.44 7.00 19.32
C LYS A 61 18.93 7.92 20.44
N THR A 62 18.44 9.17 20.50
CA THR A 62 18.81 10.13 21.55
C THR A 62 17.93 10.05 22.80
N GLN A 63 16.86 9.25 22.76
CA GLN A 63 15.95 9.09 23.90
C GLN A 63 16.56 8.18 24.98
N LEU A 64 16.10 8.37 26.22
CA LEU A 64 16.46 7.51 27.37
C LEU A 64 16.03 6.05 27.16
N SER A 65 14.94 5.82 26.43
CA SER A 65 14.40 4.49 26.14
C SER A 65 13.99 4.40 24.67
N PRO A 66 14.96 4.23 23.75
CA PRO A 66 14.72 4.24 22.30
C PRO A 66 13.68 3.20 21.88
N PHE A 67 12.74 3.58 21.01
CA PHE A 67 11.74 2.68 20.43
C PHE A 67 10.83 1.97 21.46
N ARG A 68 10.76 2.45 22.71
CA ARG A 68 9.87 1.92 23.75
C ARG A 68 8.57 2.71 23.82
N PHE A 69 7.53 2.08 24.35
CA PHE A 69 6.22 2.70 24.56
C PHE A 69 6.02 2.98 26.05
N PRO A 70 6.08 4.24 26.51
CA PRO A 70 6.12 4.59 27.94
C PRO A 70 5.01 3.95 28.79
N GLU A 71 3.80 3.85 28.24
CA GLU A 71 2.63 3.29 28.92
C GLU A 71 2.74 1.78 29.18
N ALA A 72 3.52 1.06 28.37
CA ALA A 72 3.70 -0.39 28.47
C ALA A 72 5.04 -0.79 29.11
N MET A 73 5.96 0.15 29.32
CA MET A 73 7.29 -0.14 29.85
C MET A 73 7.24 -0.85 31.20
N GLY A 74 6.39 -0.42 32.14
CA GLY A 74 6.29 -1.05 33.46
C GLY A 74 5.89 -2.52 33.41
N ASP A 75 4.94 -2.86 32.51
CA ASP A 75 4.49 -4.24 32.30
C ASP A 75 5.60 -5.08 31.65
N SER A 76 6.12 -4.62 30.50
CA SER A 76 7.23 -5.29 29.81
C SER A 76 8.47 -5.41 30.68
N ASP A 77 8.72 -4.44 31.57
CA ASP A 77 9.90 -4.46 32.41
C ASP A 77 9.83 -5.51 33.51
N THR A 78 8.63 -5.76 34.01
CA THR A 78 8.36 -6.73 35.06
C THR A 78 8.18 -8.15 34.50
N HIS A 79 7.47 -8.29 33.38
CA HIS A 79 6.96 -9.59 32.89
C HIS A 79 7.70 -10.16 31.67
N LEU A 80 8.81 -9.56 31.23
CA LEU A 80 9.48 -9.97 29.98
C LEU A 80 9.81 -11.47 29.94
N GLN A 81 10.38 -12.01 31.02
CA GLN A 81 10.81 -13.40 31.05
C GLN A 81 9.62 -14.36 30.96
N GLU A 82 8.53 -14.05 31.67
CA GLU A 82 7.28 -14.80 31.60
C GLU A 82 6.73 -14.83 30.16
N TYR A 83 6.75 -13.68 29.47
CA TYR A 83 6.34 -13.64 28.06
C TYR A 83 7.24 -14.48 27.15
N LEU A 84 8.56 -14.49 27.39
CA LEU A 84 9.53 -15.30 26.65
C LEU A 84 9.29 -16.80 26.84
N ASP A 85 9.06 -17.20 28.09
CA ASP A 85 8.82 -18.60 28.43
C ASP A 85 7.49 -19.10 27.82
N LEU A 86 6.43 -18.29 27.93
CA LEU A 86 5.15 -18.59 27.29
C LEU A 86 5.27 -18.66 25.76
N HIS A 87 5.96 -17.71 25.14
CA HIS A 87 6.13 -17.70 23.69
C HIS A 87 6.91 -18.91 23.19
N GLY A 88 7.99 -19.28 23.88
CA GLY A 88 8.78 -20.47 23.53
C GLY A 88 7.96 -21.75 23.64
N LYS A 89 7.12 -21.86 24.67
CA LYS A 89 6.21 -22.99 24.86
C LYS A 89 5.18 -23.12 23.72
N GLU A 90 4.56 -22.01 23.31
CA GLU A 90 3.48 -22.04 22.31
C GLU A 90 3.99 -22.16 20.87
N THR A 91 5.16 -21.59 20.57
CA THR A 91 5.67 -21.55 19.19
C THR A 91 6.68 -22.65 18.87
N GLY A 92 7.25 -23.29 19.90
CA GLY A 92 8.35 -24.26 19.75
C GLY A 92 9.67 -23.63 19.32
N PHE A 93 9.75 -22.30 19.19
CA PHE A 93 10.99 -21.58 18.92
C PHE A 93 11.64 -21.17 20.24
N SER A 94 12.88 -21.62 20.47
CA SER A 94 13.71 -21.08 21.53
C SER A 94 14.04 -19.63 21.18
N THR A 95 13.62 -18.69 22.03
CA THR A 95 14.09 -17.30 21.93
C THR A 95 15.56 -17.27 22.32
N GLU A 96 16.45 -17.54 21.37
CA GLU A 96 17.89 -17.41 21.61
C GLU A 96 18.16 -15.98 22.08
N GLN A 97 18.92 -15.84 23.18
CA GLN A 97 19.47 -14.56 23.57
C GLN A 97 20.16 -13.98 22.33
N THR A 98 19.90 -12.71 22.02
CA THR A 98 20.55 -12.01 20.92
C THR A 98 22.06 -12.08 21.14
N SER A 99 22.70 -13.12 20.60
CA SER A 99 24.15 -13.22 20.58
C SER A 99 24.67 -11.94 19.96
N ASP A 100 25.82 -11.47 20.43
CA ASP A 100 26.47 -10.20 20.08
C ASP A 100 26.99 -10.18 18.62
N LYS A 101 26.18 -10.70 17.69
CA LYS A 101 26.33 -10.55 16.26
C LYS A 101 26.17 -9.07 15.95
N THR A 102 27.07 -8.58 15.10
CA THR A 102 27.08 -7.22 14.58
C THR A 102 25.68 -6.86 14.09
N THR A 103 25.13 -5.77 14.61
CA THR A 103 23.82 -5.29 14.18
C THR A 103 23.89 -4.96 12.70
N PRO A 104 23.03 -5.54 11.84
CA PRO A 104 23.07 -5.26 10.42
C PRO A 104 22.78 -3.76 10.19
N LYS A 105 23.67 -3.09 9.46
CA LYS A 105 23.44 -1.71 9.02
C LYS A 105 22.62 -1.77 7.73
N LEU A 106 21.35 -1.40 7.83
CA LEU A 106 20.47 -1.28 6.68
C LEU A 106 20.50 0.16 6.16
N SER A 107 20.48 0.30 4.84
CA SER A 107 20.16 1.55 4.15
C SER A 107 18.72 1.97 4.39
N SER A 108 18.41 3.23 4.11
CA SER A 108 17.04 3.74 4.18
C SER A 108 16.09 2.91 3.30
N MET A 109 16.50 2.49 2.11
CA MET A 109 15.67 1.71 1.20
C MET A 109 15.41 0.29 1.73
N GLU A 110 16.39 -0.35 2.36
CA GLU A 110 16.22 -1.68 2.94
C GLU A 110 15.25 -1.68 4.11
N TYR A 111 15.31 -0.68 5.02
CA TYR A 111 14.30 -0.52 6.08
C TYR A 111 12.89 -0.45 5.50
N ARG A 112 12.75 0.32 4.43
CA ARG A 112 11.47 0.59 3.78
C ARG A 112 10.90 -0.66 3.10
N ILE A 113 11.74 -1.39 2.36
CA ILE A 113 11.35 -2.65 1.70
C ILE A 113 11.01 -3.72 2.75
N LEU A 114 11.86 -3.91 3.75
CA LEU A 114 11.64 -4.95 4.77
C LEU A 114 10.41 -4.68 5.63
N LEU A 115 10.16 -3.41 5.99
CA LEU A 115 8.92 -3.05 6.69
C LEU A 115 7.69 -3.31 5.81
N SER A 116 7.76 -2.99 4.51
CA SER A 116 6.68 -3.28 3.56
C SER A 116 6.39 -4.79 3.50
N CYS A 117 7.43 -5.63 3.38
CA CYS A 117 7.29 -7.08 3.41
C CYS A 117 6.69 -7.59 4.73
N LEU A 118 7.13 -7.05 5.88
CA LEU A 118 6.63 -7.47 7.19
C LEU A 118 5.13 -7.16 7.35
N VAL A 119 4.72 -5.94 7.03
CA VAL A 119 3.31 -5.54 7.16
C VAL A 119 2.45 -6.27 6.15
N ASP A 120 2.95 -6.54 4.93
CA ASP A 120 2.24 -7.37 3.96
C ASP A 120 2.02 -8.80 4.48
N ALA A 121 3.04 -9.39 5.11
CA ALA A 121 2.93 -10.73 5.69
C ALA A 121 1.89 -10.76 6.84
N ASP A 122 1.93 -9.79 7.76
CA ASP A 122 0.99 -9.70 8.88
C ASP A 122 -0.46 -9.52 8.41
N TYR A 123 -0.67 -8.68 7.38
CA TYR A 123 -2.00 -8.53 6.76
C TYR A 123 -2.44 -9.77 6.00
N SER A 124 -1.54 -10.41 5.24
CA SER A 124 -1.87 -11.60 4.46
C SER A 124 -2.24 -12.79 5.34
N ASP A 125 -1.54 -12.98 6.46
CA ASP A 125 -1.85 -14.06 7.40
C ASP A 125 -3.19 -13.84 8.13
N THR A 126 -3.53 -12.58 8.45
CA THR A 126 -4.83 -12.23 9.06
C THR A 126 -5.97 -12.21 8.05
N ALA A 127 -5.69 -12.13 6.74
CA ALA A 127 -6.68 -12.02 5.68
C ALA A 127 -7.30 -13.36 5.21
N ARG A 128 -7.23 -14.45 5.99
CA ARG A 128 -7.79 -15.80 5.64
C ARG A 128 -9.28 -15.85 5.27
N LYS A 129 -10.00 -14.73 5.24
CA LYS A 129 -11.32 -14.64 4.58
C LYS A 129 -11.13 -14.52 3.07
N GLN A 130 -11.73 -15.45 2.33
CA GLN A 130 -11.82 -15.45 0.88
C GLN A 130 -12.37 -14.09 0.41
N LEU A 131 -11.50 -13.23 -0.10
CA LEU A 131 -11.89 -11.94 -0.65
C LEU A 131 -12.69 -12.22 -1.93
N PHE A 132 -13.91 -11.67 -1.98
CA PHE A 132 -14.67 -11.62 -3.21
C PHE A 132 -13.83 -10.87 -4.23
N ARG A 133 -13.41 -11.54 -5.32
CA ARG A 133 -12.69 -10.88 -6.41
C ARG A 133 -13.75 -10.33 -7.36
N PRO A 134 -14.01 -9.01 -7.38
CA PRO A 134 -14.90 -8.48 -8.39
C PRO A 134 -14.32 -8.73 -9.78
N GLU A 135 -15.17 -9.11 -10.71
CA GLU A 135 -14.77 -9.30 -12.10
C GLU A 135 -14.29 -7.96 -12.68
N THR A 136 -13.09 -7.97 -13.24
CA THR A 136 -12.37 -6.76 -13.66
C THR A 136 -12.94 -6.17 -14.95
N ARG A 137 -13.34 -7.04 -15.89
CA ARG A 137 -13.95 -6.71 -17.19
C ARG A 137 -13.04 -5.80 -18.05
N TRP A 138 -11.72 -6.06 -18.04
CA TRP A 138 -10.73 -5.19 -18.71
C TRP A 138 -10.99 -4.98 -20.19
N GLU A 139 -11.35 -6.02 -20.93
CA GLU A 139 -11.67 -5.90 -22.36
C GLU A 139 -12.89 -5.01 -22.62
N GLU A 140 -13.92 -5.11 -21.79
CA GLU A 140 -15.13 -4.29 -21.92
C GLU A 140 -14.84 -2.82 -21.61
N ARG A 141 -14.01 -2.56 -20.60
CA ARG A 141 -13.56 -1.20 -20.26
C ARG A 141 -12.68 -0.61 -21.34
N LEU A 142 -11.80 -1.41 -21.94
CA LEU A 142 -10.98 -0.99 -23.07
C LEU A 142 -11.86 -0.61 -24.27
N LYS A 143 -12.88 -1.42 -24.59
CA LYS A 143 -13.86 -1.10 -25.63
C LYS A 143 -14.64 0.18 -25.32
N LYS A 144 -15.05 0.40 -24.06
CA LYS A 144 -15.72 1.64 -23.64
C LYS A 144 -14.81 2.86 -23.81
N LEU A 145 -13.53 2.74 -23.42
CA LEU A 145 -12.53 3.79 -23.63
C LEU A 145 -12.33 4.08 -25.13
N ASP A 146 -12.23 3.04 -25.96
CA ASP A 146 -12.12 3.18 -27.41
C ASP A 146 -13.34 3.95 -27.98
N CYS A 147 -14.55 3.72 -27.46
CA CYS A 147 -15.75 4.48 -27.85
C CYS A 147 -15.70 5.94 -27.35
N TYR A 148 -15.32 6.15 -26.08
CA TYR A 148 -15.21 7.48 -25.48
C TYR A 148 -14.26 8.40 -26.28
N ILE A 149 -13.11 7.87 -26.72
CA ILE A 149 -12.16 8.62 -27.54
C ILE A 149 -12.72 8.94 -28.94
N ARG A 150 -13.40 7.99 -29.57
CA ARG A 150 -14.07 8.21 -30.87
C ARG A 150 -15.15 9.29 -30.79
N ASP A 151 -15.89 9.37 -29.69
CA ASP A 151 -16.94 10.38 -29.53
C ASP A 151 -16.36 11.78 -29.28
N LEU A 152 -15.28 11.88 -28.49
CA LEU A 152 -14.56 13.15 -28.32
C LEU A 152 -14.00 13.73 -29.63
N GLN A 153 -13.69 12.88 -30.61
CA GLN A 153 -13.24 13.31 -31.93
C GLN A 153 -14.39 13.89 -32.77
N LYS A 154 -15.60 13.34 -32.67
CA LYS A 154 -16.77 13.80 -33.43
C LYS A 154 -17.24 15.19 -33.01
N ASP A 155 -17.12 15.50 -31.72
CA ASP A 155 -17.58 16.77 -31.15
C ASP A 155 -16.59 17.93 -31.38
N SER A 156 -15.55 17.73 -32.19
CA SER A 156 -14.48 18.71 -32.38
C SER A 156 -14.63 19.55 -33.65
N ASP A 157 -14.64 20.88 -33.49
CA ASP A 157 -14.62 21.84 -34.60
C ASP A 157 -13.36 21.70 -35.47
N ASN A 158 -13.50 21.94 -36.78
CA ASN A 158 -12.43 21.85 -37.79
C ASN A 158 -11.13 22.61 -37.44
N SER A 159 -11.20 23.63 -36.58
CA SER A 159 -10.03 24.40 -36.11
C SER A 159 -9.05 23.62 -35.23
N GLN A 160 -9.43 22.42 -34.75
CA GLN A 160 -8.59 21.55 -33.90
C GLN A 160 -8.10 20.28 -34.61
N SER A 161 -8.29 20.20 -35.93
CA SER A 161 -8.02 19.02 -36.77
C SER A 161 -6.63 18.40 -36.53
N GLU A 162 -5.55 19.16 -36.68
CA GLU A 162 -4.18 18.66 -36.54
C GLU A 162 -3.88 18.16 -35.12
N ARG A 163 -4.33 18.91 -34.11
CA ARG A 163 -4.17 18.51 -32.70
C ARG A 163 -4.92 17.21 -32.40
N ASN A 164 -6.14 17.06 -32.92
CA ASN A 164 -6.94 15.88 -32.69
C ASN A 164 -6.41 14.67 -33.45
N GLN A 165 -5.81 14.88 -34.62
CA GLN A 165 -5.10 13.84 -35.35
C GLN A 165 -3.92 13.31 -34.50
N LEU A 166 -3.06 14.20 -33.96
CA LEU A 166 -1.96 13.78 -33.08
C LEU A 166 -2.42 13.03 -31.83
N ARG A 167 -3.54 13.44 -31.23
CA ARG A 167 -4.14 12.72 -30.09
C ARG A 167 -4.58 11.31 -30.47
N SER A 168 -5.12 11.16 -31.67
CA SER A 168 -5.59 9.88 -32.21
C SER A 168 -4.42 8.96 -32.50
N GLU A 169 -3.39 9.47 -33.16
CA GLU A 169 -2.15 8.74 -33.44
C GLU A 169 -1.48 8.25 -32.15
N LEU A 170 -1.38 9.12 -31.13
CA LEU A 170 -0.84 8.72 -29.82
C LEU A 170 -1.69 7.65 -29.15
N TYR A 171 -3.02 7.80 -29.17
CA TYR A 171 -3.94 6.84 -28.58
C TYR A 171 -3.80 5.47 -29.26
N ASP A 172 -3.87 5.44 -30.60
CA ASP A 172 -3.78 4.22 -31.39
C ASP A 172 -2.42 3.53 -31.22
N TYR A 173 -1.34 4.31 -31.14
CA TYR A 173 -0.01 3.76 -30.86
C TYR A 173 0.04 3.07 -29.49
N CYS A 174 -0.32 3.76 -28.41
CA CYS A 174 -0.31 3.19 -27.06
C CYS A 174 -1.28 2.01 -26.92
N ARG A 175 -2.45 2.07 -27.57
CA ARG A 175 -3.46 1.03 -27.57
C ARG A 175 -2.99 -0.27 -28.24
N ASN A 176 -2.10 -0.19 -29.22
CA ASN A 176 -1.70 -1.34 -30.04
C ASN A 176 -0.30 -1.88 -29.74
N VAL A 177 0.56 -1.14 -29.03
CA VAL A 177 1.90 -1.60 -28.64
C VAL A 177 1.85 -2.90 -27.81
N ALA A 178 2.92 -3.70 -27.91
CA ALA A 178 3.06 -4.96 -27.17
C ALA A 178 3.13 -4.73 -25.66
N THR A 179 2.68 -5.72 -24.87
CA THR A 179 2.49 -5.64 -23.41
C THR A 179 3.43 -6.56 -22.63
N GLU A 180 4.44 -7.11 -23.31
CA GLU A 180 5.41 -8.07 -22.78
C GLU A 180 6.49 -7.39 -21.93
N GLU A 181 6.71 -6.09 -22.15
CA GLU A 181 7.74 -5.31 -21.46
C GLU A 181 7.34 -5.00 -20.01
N PHE A 182 8.28 -5.23 -19.09
CA PHE A 182 8.08 -4.91 -17.67
C PHE A 182 8.02 -3.40 -17.39
N LEU A 183 8.73 -2.60 -18.20
CA LEU A 183 8.81 -1.16 -18.06
C LEU A 183 8.61 -0.48 -19.42
N VAL A 184 7.63 0.41 -19.49
CA VAL A 184 7.31 1.20 -20.69
C VAL A 184 7.36 2.68 -20.34
N TYR A 185 7.90 3.49 -21.25
CA TYR A 185 7.97 4.94 -21.13
C TYR A 185 7.18 5.60 -22.27
N CYS A 186 6.41 6.64 -21.94
CA CYS A 186 5.63 7.42 -22.90
C CYS A 186 5.93 8.91 -22.70
N ASP A 187 6.75 9.47 -23.60
CA ASP A 187 7.00 10.91 -23.65
C ASP A 187 5.97 11.59 -24.54
N SER A 188 5.37 12.66 -24.02
CA SER A 188 4.44 13.46 -24.81
C SER A 188 4.15 14.79 -24.12
N PRO A 189 4.01 15.91 -24.85
CA PRO A 189 3.61 17.20 -24.29
C PRO A 189 2.28 17.15 -23.51
N VAL A 190 2.05 18.16 -22.68
CA VAL A 190 0.75 18.31 -22.00
C VAL A 190 -0.33 18.58 -23.05
N GLY A 191 -1.51 17.98 -22.85
CA GLY A 191 -2.66 18.19 -23.73
C GLY A 191 -2.72 17.26 -24.96
N THR A 192 -1.82 16.29 -25.09
CA THR A 192 -1.85 15.28 -26.18
C THR A 192 -2.74 14.07 -25.88
N GLY A 193 -3.40 14.01 -24.72
CA GLY A 193 -4.24 12.87 -24.35
C GLY A 193 -3.47 11.67 -23.77
N LYS A 194 -2.23 11.88 -23.33
CA LYS A 194 -1.38 10.84 -22.71
C LYS A 194 -2.10 9.98 -21.65
N THR A 195 -2.92 10.59 -20.77
CA THR A 195 -3.63 9.86 -19.72
C THR A 195 -4.53 8.74 -20.26
N THR A 196 -5.35 9.03 -21.28
CA THR A 196 -6.24 8.02 -21.88
C THR A 196 -5.49 7.05 -22.77
N ALA A 197 -4.45 7.50 -23.48
CA ALA A 197 -3.60 6.64 -24.30
C ALA A 197 -2.84 5.60 -23.46
N VAL A 198 -2.19 6.03 -22.37
CA VAL A 198 -1.50 5.14 -21.43
C VAL A 198 -2.50 4.22 -20.73
N MET A 199 -3.69 4.72 -20.35
CA MET A 199 -4.73 3.88 -19.76
C MET A 199 -5.17 2.75 -20.70
N ALA A 200 -5.26 3.02 -22.01
CA ALA A 200 -5.60 2.00 -23.01
C ALA A 200 -4.56 0.87 -23.05
N HIS A 201 -3.27 1.25 -23.02
CA HIS A 201 -2.17 0.28 -22.89
C HIS A 201 -2.25 -0.53 -21.59
N MET A 202 -2.50 0.13 -20.46
CA MET A 202 -2.61 -0.52 -19.15
C MET A 202 -3.80 -1.49 -19.07
N LEU A 203 -4.95 -1.15 -19.65
CA LEU A 203 -6.11 -2.05 -19.73
C LEU A 203 -5.83 -3.27 -20.60
N LYS A 204 -5.15 -3.08 -21.74
CA LYS A 204 -4.71 -4.19 -22.60
C LYS A 204 -3.75 -5.11 -21.84
N SER A 205 -2.71 -4.56 -21.22
CA SER A 205 -1.74 -5.32 -20.42
C SER A 205 -2.40 -6.04 -19.25
N ALA A 206 -3.34 -5.38 -18.55
CA ALA A 206 -4.07 -5.99 -17.45
C ALA A 206 -4.96 -7.16 -17.91
N SER A 207 -5.55 -7.06 -19.10
CA SER A 207 -6.33 -8.14 -19.70
C SER A 207 -5.45 -9.33 -20.09
N GLU A 208 -4.40 -9.08 -20.85
CA GLU A 208 -3.51 -10.12 -21.40
C GLU A 208 -2.71 -10.83 -20.29
N ASN A 209 -2.33 -10.12 -19.22
CA ASN A 209 -1.56 -10.65 -18.10
C ASN A 209 -2.41 -11.05 -16.88
N GLY A 210 -3.74 -10.95 -16.94
CA GLY A 210 -4.62 -11.32 -15.83
C GLY A 210 -4.41 -10.50 -14.55
N LEU A 211 -4.06 -9.21 -14.68
CA LEU A 211 -3.81 -8.32 -13.55
C LEU A 211 -5.12 -7.92 -12.87
N ARG A 212 -5.04 -7.60 -11.58
CA ARG A 212 -6.22 -7.31 -10.76
C ARG A 212 -6.53 -5.84 -10.59
N HIS A 213 -5.52 -4.98 -10.72
CA HIS A 213 -5.61 -3.56 -10.41
C HIS A 213 -4.70 -2.76 -11.35
N ILE A 214 -5.11 -1.53 -11.66
CA ILE A 214 -4.27 -0.52 -12.30
C ILE A 214 -4.11 0.64 -11.32
N PHE A 215 -2.87 1.07 -11.10
CA PHE A 215 -2.53 2.21 -10.24
C PHE A 215 -2.05 3.38 -11.09
N VAL A 216 -2.67 4.54 -10.89
CA VAL A 216 -2.23 5.80 -11.50
C VAL A 216 -1.73 6.71 -10.38
N VAL A 217 -0.46 7.08 -10.45
CA VAL A 217 0.21 7.94 -9.46
C VAL A 217 0.32 9.34 -10.02
N MET A 218 -0.16 10.36 -9.30
CA MET A 218 0.00 11.75 -9.72
C MET A 218 0.38 12.66 -8.54
N PRO A 219 1.12 13.75 -8.79
CA PRO A 219 1.70 14.56 -7.70
C PRO A 219 0.71 15.52 -7.03
N TYR A 220 -0.41 15.85 -7.68
CA TYR A 220 -1.35 16.86 -7.18
C TYR A 220 -2.78 16.32 -7.09
N THR A 221 -3.42 16.57 -5.94
CA THR A 221 -4.79 16.11 -5.65
C THR A 221 -5.83 16.68 -6.62
N ASN A 222 -5.70 17.95 -7.01
CA ASN A 222 -6.60 18.56 -7.99
C ASN A 222 -6.53 17.89 -9.37
N ILE A 223 -5.33 17.48 -9.82
CA ILE A 223 -5.15 16.76 -11.09
C ILE A 223 -5.75 15.35 -10.98
N ILE A 224 -5.67 14.74 -9.80
CA ILE A 224 -6.24 13.40 -9.56
C ILE A 224 -7.74 13.43 -9.62
N SER A 225 -8.39 14.35 -8.92
CA SER A 225 -9.86 14.46 -8.96
C SER A 225 -10.36 14.67 -10.40
N GLN A 226 -9.69 15.52 -11.19
CA GLN A 226 -9.99 15.69 -12.62
C GLN A 226 -9.80 14.39 -13.42
N THR A 227 -8.72 13.66 -13.16
CA THR A 227 -8.42 12.40 -13.85
C THR A 227 -9.45 11.32 -13.49
N VAL A 228 -9.86 11.25 -12.23
CA VAL A 228 -10.89 10.32 -11.73
C VAL A 228 -12.21 10.57 -12.43
N ASP A 229 -12.63 11.83 -12.57
CA ASP A 229 -13.86 12.18 -13.29
C ASP A 229 -13.82 11.74 -14.76
N ILE A 230 -12.68 11.95 -15.43
CA ILE A 230 -12.49 11.50 -16.81
C ILE A 230 -12.53 9.97 -16.90
N LEU A 231 -11.82 9.26 -16.03
CA LEU A 231 -11.77 7.80 -16.02
C LEU A 231 -13.13 7.20 -15.67
N ARG A 232 -13.91 7.80 -14.78
CA ARG A 232 -15.28 7.36 -14.48
C ARG A 232 -16.18 7.41 -15.71
N LYS A 233 -16.12 8.52 -16.46
CA LYS A 233 -16.87 8.66 -17.72
C LYS A 233 -16.43 7.63 -18.77
N ALA A 234 -15.12 7.42 -18.88
CA ALA A 234 -14.55 6.58 -19.93
C ALA A 234 -14.61 5.06 -19.64
N LEU A 235 -14.61 4.65 -18.36
CA LEU A 235 -14.38 3.25 -17.98
C LEU A 235 -15.54 2.57 -17.24
N VAL A 236 -16.45 3.32 -16.61
CA VAL A 236 -17.55 2.73 -15.81
C VAL A 236 -18.60 2.15 -16.75
N LEU A 237 -18.93 0.87 -16.60
CA LEU A 237 -19.91 0.18 -17.44
C LEU A 237 -21.33 0.43 -16.90
N ASP A 238 -22.33 0.22 -17.74
CA ASP A 238 -23.73 0.46 -17.35
C ASP A 238 -24.14 -0.46 -16.20
N GLY A 239 -24.78 0.11 -15.18
CA GLY A 239 -25.17 -0.59 -13.95
C GLY A 239 -24.08 -0.71 -12.88
N GLU A 240 -22.86 -0.21 -13.13
CA GLU A 240 -21.79 -0.16 -12.11
C GLU A 240 -21.80 1.18 -11.35
N LYS A 241 -21.40 1.13 -10.07
CA LYS A 241 -21.16 2.36 -9.29
C LYS A 241 -19.76 2.92 -9.61
N PRO A 242 -19.63 4.18 -10.04
CA PRO A 242 -18.35 4.76 -10.41
C PRO A 242 -17.28 4.69 -9.32
N GLU A 243 -17.68 4.80 -8.05
CA GLU A 243 -16.83 4.83 -6.87
C GLU A 243 -16.28 3.44 -6.51
N GLU A 244 -16.89 2.37 -7.00
CA GLU A 244 -16.39 0.99 -6.83
C GLU A 244 -15.38 0.61 -7.92
N ILE A 245 -15.44 1.30 -9.07
CA ILE A 245 -14.57 1.05 -10.23
C ILE A 245 -13.33 1.92 -10.21
N VAL A 246 -13.51 3.24 -10.01
CA VAL A 246 -12.43 4.23 -10.01
C VAL A 246 -12.38 4.88 -8.63
N VAL A 247 -11.39 4.47 -7.85
CA VAL A 247 -11.20 4.94 -6.48
C VAL A 247 -10.07 5.95 -6.45
N GLU A 248 -10.31 7.11 -5.85
CA GLU A 248 -9.28 8.08 -5.53
C GLU A 248 -8.85 7.95 -4.07
N HIS A 249 -7.56 8.07 -3.81
CA HIS A 249 -7.02 8.07 -2.46
C HIS A 249 -6.04 9.22 -2.29
N HIS A 250 -6.34 10.11 -1.34
CA HIS A 250 -5.58 11.34 -1.12
C HIS A 250 -4.73 11.21 0.14
N ARG A 251 -3.45 11.58 0.06
CA ARG A 251 -2.56 11.64 1.21
C ARG A 251 -2.04 13.05 1.45
N VAL A 252 -2.03 13.47 2.72
CA VAL A 252 -1.53 14.80 3.16
C VAL A 252 0.00 14.92 3.01
N VAL A 253 0.71 13.80 2.82
CA VAL A 253 2.16 13.77 2.61
C VAL A 253 2.49 12.91 1.38
N GLY A 254 2.80 13.56 0.25
CA GLY A 254 3.66 12.98 -0.79
C GLY A 254 3.03 12.34 -2.04
N GLY A 255 1.70 12.33 -2.20
CA GLY A 255 1.08 11.89 -3.45
C GLY A 255 -0.29 11.25 -3.26
N ALA A 256 -1.04 11.15 -4.34
CA ALA A 256 -2.37 10.56 -4.35
C ALA A 256 -2.54 9.66 -5.59
N PHE A 257 -3.43 8.67 -5.47
CA PHE A 257 -3.47 7.51 -6.36
C PHE A 257 -4.88 7.25 -6.86
N VAL A 258 -5.00 6.82 -8.11
CA VAL A 258 -6.23 6.25 -8.67
C VAL A 258 -6.08 4.74 -8.76
N VAL A 259 -7.04 4.00 -8.22
CA VAL A 259 -7.10 2.53 -8.29
C VAL A 259 -8.29 2.13 -9.13
N LEU A 260 -8.05 1.29 -10.14
CA LEU A 260 -9.11 0.63 -10.89
C LEU A 260 -9.42 -0.76 -10.30
N LYS A 261 -10.61 -0.87 -9.68
CA LYS A 261 -11.34 -1.99 -9.04
C LYS A 261 -10.58 -2.95 -8.08
N GLY A 262 -11.02 -2.98 -6.81
CA GLY A 262 -10.97 -4.15 -5.92
C GLY A 262 -10.57 -3.85 -4.46
N ASP A 263 -11.54 -3.83 -3.53
CA ASP A 263 -11.42 -3.76 -2.06
C ASP A 263 -10.29 -2.88 -1.50
N CYS A 264 -10.56 -1.58 -1.55
CA CYS A 264 -9.61 -0.52 -1.28
C CYS A 264 -9.08 -0.45 0.15
N LEU A 265 -9.88 -0.77 1.18
CA LEU A 265 -9.46 -0.55 2.58
C LEU A 265 -8.21 -1.35 3.00
N ARG A 266 -7.87 -2.44 2.31
CA ARG A 266 -6.74 -3.32 2.68
C ARG A 266 -5.51 -3.18 1.78
N LEU A 267 -5.70 -3.00 0.48
CA LEU A 267 -4.59 -2.81 -0.46
C LEU A 267 -3.93 -1.43 -0.30
N PHE A 268 -4.70 -0.44 0.17
CA PHE A 268 -4.16 0.90 0.42
C PHE A 268 -3.12 0.94 1.54
N ARG A 269 -3.18 0.11 2.60
CA ARG A 269 -2.08 0.05 3.59
C ARG A 269 -0.78 -0.50 3.01
N LYS A 270 -0.88 -1.42 2.05
CA LYS A 270 0.26 -2.00 1.31
C LYS A 270 0.93 -0.98 0.38
N ILE A 271 0.11 -0.09 -0.21
CA ILE A 271 0.53 1.02 -1.08
C ILE A 271 1.00 2.24 -0.25
N GLU A 272 0.35 2.54 0.87
CA GLU A 272 0.80 3.49 1.89
C GLU A 272 2.23 3.16 2.32
N LEU A 273 2.58 1.89 2.51
CA LEU A 273 3.94 1.46 2.81
C LEU A 273 4.93 1.58 1.67
N LEU A 274 4.48 1.66 0.42
CA LEU A 274 5.34 1.86 -0.76
C LEU A 274 5.53 3.34 -1.11
N LEU A 275 4.63 4.22 -0.66
CA LEU A 275 4.58 5.63 -1.03
C LEU A 275 4.76 6.58 0.16
N SER A 276 4.81 6.04 1.39
CA SER A 276 5.54 6.67 2.51
C SER A 276 7.07 6.55 2.36
N LEU A 277 7.54 5.87 1.30
CA LEU A 277 8.94 5.56 1.04
C LEU A 277 9.66 6.67 0.30
#